data_AF-A0A4Q4TRZ3-F1
#
_entry.id   AF-A0A4Q4TRZ3-F1
#
_cell.length_a   1.000
_cell.length_b   1.000
_cell.length_c   1.000
_cell.angle_alpha   90.00
_cell.angle_beta   90.00
_cell.angle_gamma   90.00
#
_symmetry.space_group_name_H-M   'P 1'
#
loop_
_entity.id
_entity.type
_entity.pdbx_description
1 polymer ?
#
loop_
_entity_poly.entity_id
_entity_poly.type
_entity_poly.pdbx_seq_one_letter_code
_entity_poly.pdbx_strand_id
1 'polypeptide(L)'
;MPLLLTRAHKADAGRIAEIHMAAFGSNAMLRAQFPMPALHEALKKTVKAKAAADIDDPKTTVLVVRSVPDSYATRVQSDSLDQDEDAPQQQEEGFVVAFAKWSHPVADDEEYTEPPWVFPEGTNWDILKDWTRKTEEAQQRALGGAPCYRMLTLPL
;
A
#
# COMPACT_ATOMS: atom_id res chain seq x y z
N MET A 1 19.97 14.11 -1.18
CA MET A 1 18.90 13.26 -0.60
C MET A 1 18.66 12.04 -1.49
N PRO A 2 19.38 10.93 -1.25
CA PRO A 2 19.16 9.68 -1.96
C PRO A 2 17.78 9.08 -1.63
N LEU A 3 17.24 8.35 -2.60
CA LEU A 3 16.01 7.58 -2.46
C LEU A 3 16.34 6.10 -2.47
N LEU A 4 15.78 5.35 -1.52
CA LEU A 4 15.96 3.91 -1.39
C LEU A 4 14.62 3.21 -1.55
N LEU A 5 14.54 2.21 -2.43
CA LEU A 5 13.38 1.33 -2.57
C LEU A 5 13.59 0.09 -1.71
N THR A 6 12.66 -0.19 -0.80
CA THR A 6 12.71 -1.35 0.11
C THR A 6 11.35 -2.03 0.19
N ARG A 7 11.30 -3.27 0.69
CA ARG A 7 10.03 -3.88 1.12
C ARG A 7 9.50 -3.09 2.32
N ALA A 8 8.18 -2.93 2.37
CA ALA A 8 7.55 -2.31 3.52
C ALA A 8 7.64 -3.22 4.75
N HIS A 9 7.89 -2.62 5.89
CA HIS A 9 7.77 -3.24 7.20
C HIS A 9 6.44 -2.84 7.83
N LYS A 10 5.93 -3.65 8.76
CA LYS A 10 4.67 -3.39 9.45
C LYS A 10 4.62 -2.01 10.14
N ALA A 11 5.77 -1.50 10.57
CA ALA A 11 5.91 -0.15 11.13
C ALA A 11 5.56 0.97 10.11
N ASP A 12 5.74 0.72 8.81
CA ASP A 12 5.45 1.69 7.74
C ASP A 12 3.94 1.89 7.51
N ALA A 13 3.09 0.96 7.97
CA ALA A 13 1.65 0.98 7.71
C ALA A 13 0.99 2.32 8.12
N GLY A 14 1.46 2.93 9.22
CA GLY A 14 0.98 4.25 9.65
C GLY A 14 1.30 5.34 8.64
N ARG A 15 2.53 5.35 8.13
CA ARG A 15 2.99 6.35 7.17
C ARG A 15 2.38 6.14 5.77
N ILE A 16 2.21 4.89 5.37
CA ILE A 16 1.46 4.51 4.16
C ILE A 16 0.04 5.08 4.21
N ALA A 17 -0.66 4.93 5.34
CA ALA A 17 -2.00 5.48 5.51
C ALA A 17 -2.04 7.01 5.40
N GLU A 18 -1.03 7.72 5.91
CA GLU A 18 -0.91 9.17 5.76
C GLU A 18 -0.74 9.60 4.31
N ILE A 19 0.18 8.96 3.58
CA ILE A 19 0.40 9.23 2.15
C ILE A 19 -0.89 8.95 1.37
N HIS A 20 -1.57 7.86 1.71
CA HIS A 20 -2.86 7.51 1.13
C HIS A 20 -3.88 8.63 1.37
N MET A 21 -4.11 9.04 2.61
CA MET A 21 -5.05 10.12 2.94
C MET A 21 -4.66 11.49 2.35
N ALA A 22 -3.37 11.77 2.16
CA ALA A 22 -2.93 13.00 1.48
C ALA A 22 -3.40 13.03 0.01
N ALA A 23 -3.35 11.88 -0.68
CA ALA A 23 -3.87 11.74 -2.04
C ALA A 23 -5.41 11.73 -2.10
N PHE A 24 -6.12 11.53 -0.98
CA PHE A 24 -7.59 11.58 -0.93
C PHE A 24 -8.15 12.99 -1.11
N GLY A 25 -7.44 14.03 -0.68
CA GLY A 25 -8.00 15.38 -0.52
C GLY A 25 -8.58 16.00 -1.81
N SER A 26 -7.96 15.73 -2.95
CA SER A 26 -8.39 16.22 -4.26
C SER A 26 -9.30 15.24 -5.03
N ASN A 27 -9.45 14.00 -4.56
CA ASN A 27 -10.17 12.97 -5.29
C ASN A 27 -11.69 13.08 -5.09
N ALA A 28 -12.40 13.58 -6.10
CA ALA A 28 -13.83 13.80 -6.07
C ALA A 28 -14.63 12.52 -5.76
N MET A 29 -14.19 11.35 -6.22
CA MET A 29 -14.89 10.11 -5.93
C MET A 29 -14.72 9.69 -4.48
N LEU A 30 -13.49 9.70 -3.96
CA LEU A 30 -13.24 9.30 -2.58
C LEU A 30 -14.01 10.22 -1.61
N ARG A 31 -14.14 11.51 -1.94
CA ARG A 31 -15.01 12.43 -1.20
C ARG A 31 -16.50 12.08 -1.30
N ALA A 32 -16.96 11.53 -2.42
CA ALA A 32 -18.34 11.07 -2.57
C ALA A 32 -18.60 9.79 -1.76
N GLN A 33 -17.62 8.89 -1.66
CA GLN A 33 -17.68 7.67 -0.84
C GLN A 33 -17.58 7.97 0.66
N PHE A 34 -16.79 8.99 1.04
CA PHE A 34 -16.55 9.39 2.43
C PHE A 34 -16.86 10.90 2.63
N PRO A 35 -18.15 11.28 2.62
CA PRO A 35 -18.58 12.68 2.49
C PRO A 35 -18.36 13.53 3.73
N MET A 36 -18.30 12.92 4.91
CA MET A 36 -18.15 13.65 6.16
C MET A 36 -16.67 13.74 6.57
N PRO A 37 -16.14 14.93 6.91
CA PRO A 37 -14.74 15.07 7.37
C PRO A 37 -14.40 14.18 8.57
N ALA A 38 -15.37 13.97 9.47
CA ALA A 38 -15.21 13.08 10.63
C ALA A 38 -14.89 11.62 10.24
N LEU A 39 -15.25 11.19 9.02
CA LEU A 39 -14.95 9.84 8.53
C LEU A 39 -13.50 9.68 8.09
N HIS A 40 -12.78 10.77 7.83
CA HIS A 40 -11.42 10.70 7.28
C HIS A 40 -10.43 10.12 8.28
N GLU A 41 -10.60 10.40 9.57
CA GLU A 41 -9.79 9.77 10.63
C GLU A 41 -10.11 8.27 10.80
N ALA A 42 -11.39 7.90 10.73
CA ALA A 42 -11.79 6.50 10.77
C ALA A 42 -11.30 5.73 9.52
N LEU A 43 -11.30 6.39 8.37
CA LEU A 43 -10.76 5.87 7.13
C LEU A 43 -9.24 5.73 7.19
N LYS A 44 -8.52 6.71 7.74
CA LYS A 44 -7.07 6.62 7.97
C LYS A 44 -6.72 5.38 8.80
N LYS A 45 -7.48 5.11 9.87
CA LYS A 45 -7.31 3.90 10.70
C LYS A 45 -7.56 2.62 9.90
N THR A 46 -8.61 2.60 9.08
CA THR A 46 -8.94 1.49 8.19
C THR A 46 -7.82 1.22 7.18
N VAL A 47 -7.32 2.26 6.52
CA VAL A 47 -6.23 2.17 5.55
C VAL A 47 -4.94 1.68 6.23
N LYS A 48 -4.63 2.15 7.44
CA LYS A 48 -3.50 1.64 8.23
C LYS A 48 -3.62 0.14 8.51
N ALA A 49 -4.80 -0.31 8.93
CA ALA A 49 -5.05 -1.73 9.21
C ALA A 49 -4.92 -2.58 7.94
N LYS A 50 -5.49 -2.14 6.82
CA LYS A 50 -5.38 -2.82 5.53
C LYS A 50 -3.94 -2.83 5.01
N ALA A 51 -3.19 -1.73 5.14
CA ALA A 51 -1.77 -1.70 4.77
C ALA A 51 -0.95 -2.70 5.58
N ALA A 52 -1.20 -2.83 6.89
CA ALA A 52 -0.52 -3.83 7.71
C ALA A 52 -0.89 -5.27 7.29
N ALA A 53 -2.16 -5.54 6.98
CA ALA A 53 -2.59 -6.84 6.49
C ALA A 53 -1.98 -7.17 5.11
N ASP A 54 -1.91 -6.19 4.21
CA ASP A 54 -1.31 -6.33 2.87
C ASP A 54 0.22 -6.56 2.94
N ILE A 55 0.90 -6.02 3.95
CA ILE A 55 2.32 -6.28 4.19
C ILE A 55 2.56 -7.72 4.65
N ASP A 56 1.64 -8.28 5.44
CA ASP A 56 1.72 -9.63 5.98
C ASP A 56 1.17 -10.70 5.01
N ASP A 57 0.52 -10.29 3.90
CA ASP A 57 -0.13 -11.20 2.94
C ASP A 57 0.88 -11.82 1.95
N PRO A 58 0.98 -13.15 1.85
CA PRO A 58 1.91 -13.83 0.94
C PRO A 58 1.66 -13.56 -0.54
N LYS A 59 0.45 -13.13 -0.93
CA LYS A 59 0.07 -12.78 -2.32
C LYS A 59 0.08 -11.28 -2.58
N THR A 60 0.68 -10.51 -1.68
CA THR A 60 0.83 -9.07 -1.84
C THR A 60 2.27 -8.66 -1.58
N THR A 61 2.82 -7.83 -2.47
CA THR A 61 4.09 -7.14 -2.23
C THR A 61 3.81 -5.65 -2.02
N VAL A 62 4.23 -5.12 -0.88
CA VAL A 62 4.23 -3.67 -0.62
C VAL A 62 5.66 -3.16 -0.62
N LEU A 63 5.94 -2.17 -1.45
CA LEU A 63 7.24 -1.50 -1.54
C LEU A 63 7.11 -0.06 -1.04
N VAL A 64 8.15 0.44 -0.37
CA VAL A 64 8.25 1.83 0.09
C VAL A 64 9.51 2.49 -0.45
N VAL A 65 9.39 3.76 -0.82
CA VAL A 65 10.51 4.63 -1.14
C VAL A 65 10.83 5.45 0.10
N ARG A 66 12.09 5.39 0.55
CA ARG A 66 12.62 6.11 1.71
C ARG A 66 13.53 7.24 1.25
N SER A 67 13.31 8.43 1.78
CA SER A 67 14.27 9.52 1.73
C SER A 67 15.28 9.31 2.86
N VAL A 68 16.53 9.04 2.49
CA VAL A 68 17.63 8.79 3.43
C VAL A 68 18.62 9.96 3.45
N PRO A 69 19.34 10.19 4.57
CA PRO A 69 20.44 11.15 4.61
C PRO A 69 21.54 10.79 3.60
N ASP A 70 22.30 11.79 3.12
CA ASP A 70 23.38 11.57 2.14
C ASP A 70 24.48 10.63 2.67
N SER A 71 24.65 10.52 3.99
CA SER A 71 25.60 9.61 4.65
C SER A 71 25.31 8.12 4.45
N TYR A 72 24.07 7.75 4.07
CA TYR A 72 23.70 6.36 3.78
C TYR A 72 24.20 5.87 2.42
N ALA A 73 24.27 6.75 1.41
CA ALA A 73 24.71 6.37 0.06
C ALA A 73 26.16 5.87 0.05
N THR A 74 26.99 6.33 0.99
CA THR A 74 28.40 5.93 1.11
C THR A 74 28.57 4.52 1.70
N ARG A 75 27.60 4.02 2.48
CA ARG A 75 27.68 2.68 3.11
C ARG A 75 27.28 1.56 2.15
N VAL A 76 26.28 1.78 1.29
CA VAL A 76 25.84 0.79 0.29
C VAL A 76 26.91 0.51 -0.77
N GLN A 77 27.83 1.45 -1.01
CA GLN A 77 28.99 1.24 -1.89
C GLN A 77 30.13 0.42 -1.25
N SER A 78 30.08 0.18 0.07
CA SER A 78 31.17 -0.44 0.83
C SER A 78 30.90 -1.90 1.24
N ASP A 79 29.78 -2.50 0.83
CA ASP A 79 29.47 -3.90 1.15
C ASP A 79 30.35 -4.88 0.36
N SER A 80 31.56 -5.00 0.89
CA SER A 80 32.46 -6.14 0.72
C SER A 80 31.89 -7.29 1.55
N LEU A 81 31.98 -8.50 1.01
CA LEU A 81 31.27 -9.74 1.38
C LEU A 81 31.60 -10.37 2.75
N ASP A 82 31.77 -9.61 3.83
CA ASP A 82 31.97 -10.18 5.17
C ASP A 82 31.18 -9.37 6.21
N GLN A 83 29.98 -9.83 6.60
CA GLN A 83 29.26 -9.29 7.75
C GLN A 83 28.98 -10.40 8.77
N ASP A 84 29.61 -10.23 9.94
CA ASP A 84 29.28 -10.94 11.18
C ASP A 84 27.84 -10.63 11.61
N GLU A 85 27.06 -11.69 11.82
CA GLU A 85 25.73 -11.66 12.42
C GLU A 85 25.86 -11.52 13.95
N ASP A 86 25.75 -10.31 14.51
CA ASP A 86 25.21 -10.08 15.88
C ASP A 86 25.33 -8.60 16.33
N ALA A 87 24.71 -7.68 15.60
CA ALA A 87 24.40 -6.37 16.16
C ALA A 87 22.95 -5.98 15.84
N PRO A 88 22.15 -5.51 16.82
CA PRO A 88 20.87 -4.91 16.54
C PRO A 88 21.12 -3.57 15.84
N GLN A 89 21.22 -3.63 14.51
CA GLN A 89 21.30 -2.45 13.68
C GLN A 89 19.94 -1.74 13.79
N GLN A 90 19.85 -0.77 14.69
CA GLN A 90 18.87 0.30 14.58
C GLN A 90 19.25 1.08 13.31
N GLN A 91 18.88 0.52 12.16
CA GLN A 91 18.95 1.23 10.89
C GLN A 91 18.09 2.47 11.09
N GLU A 92 18.71 3.66 11.00
CA GLU A 92 17.98 4.89 10.74
C GLU A 92 17.27 4.71 9.39
N GLU A 93 16.14 4.00 9.41
CA GLU A 93 15.33 3.74 8.24
C GLU A 93 14.83 5.10 7.76
N GLY A 94 15.27 5.50 6.58
CA GLY A 94 14.87 6.77 5.99
C GLY A 94 13.35 6.96 5.98
N PHE A 95 12.93 8.21 5.86
CA PHE A 95 11.52 8.57 5.94
C PHE A 95 10.75 8.10 4.70
N VAL A 96 9.65 7.36 4.89
CA VAL A 96 8.81 6.89 3.77
C VAL A 96 8.10 8.07 3.10
N VAL A 97 8.38 8.25 1.80
CA VAL A 97 7.84 9.33 0.97
C VAL A 97 6.85 8.84 -0.08
N ALA A 98 6.91 7.57 -0.49
CA ALA A 98 5.99 6.94 -1.42
C ALA A 98 5.87 5.44 -1.16
N PHE A 99 4.81 4.82 -1.66
CA PHE A 99 4.62 3.38 -1.60
C PHE A 99 3.89 2.86 -2.84
N ALA A 100 4.04 1.57 -3.12
CA ALA A 100 3.27 0.87 -4.14
C ALA A 100 2.82 -0.50 -3.60
N LYS A 101 1.62 -0.91 -3.97
CA LYS A 101 1.10 -2.25 -3.69
C LYS A 101 0.96 -3.05 -4.98
N TRP A 102 1.41 -4.30 -4.93
CA TRP A 102 1.25 -5.28 -6.00
C TRP A 102 0.55 -6.52 -5.47
N SER A 103 -0.66 -6.78 -5.93
CA SER A 103 -1.31 -8.09 -5.72
C SER A 103 -0.82 -9.06 -6.78
N HIS A 104 -0.45 -10.26 -6.37
CA HIS A 104 0.07 -11.31 -7.23
C HIS A 104 -1.06 -12.00 -8.00
N PRO A 105 -0.76 -12.69 -9.11
CA PRO A 105 -1.71 -13.55 -9.79
C PRO A 105 -2.22 -14.63 -8.84
N VAL A 106 -3.53 -14.82 -8.85
CA VAL A 106 -4.25 -15.89 -8.15
C VAL A 106 -5.04 -16.64 -9.20
N ALA A 107 -4.92 -17.97 -9.21
CA ALA A 107 -5.68 -18.82 -10.11
C ALA A 107 -7.08 -19.10 -9.56
N ASP A 108 -8.05 -19.40 -10.43
CA ASP A 108 -9.44 -19.65 -10.02
C ASP A 108 -9.59 -20.88 -9.11
N ASP A 109 -8.66 -21.83 -9.19
CA ASP A 109 -8.60 -23.04 -8.36
C ASP A 109 -7.76 -22.87 -7.09
N GLU A 110 -7.14 -21.71 -6.89
CA GLU A 110 -6.34 -21.41 -5.70
C GLU A 110 -7.23 -20.97 -4.54
N GLU A 111 -7.10 -21.63 -3.38
CA GLU A 111 -7.78 -21.25 -2.15
C GLU A 111 -7.11 -20.00 -1.54
N TYR A 112 -7.47 -18.83 -2.06
CA TYR A 112 -6.98 -17.54 -1.57
C TYR A 112 -8.13 -16.54 -1.47
N THR A 113 -8.10 -15.75 -0.41
CA THR A 113 -8.99 -14.59 -0.23
C THR A 113 -8.16 -13.40 0.21
N GLU A 114 -8.19 -12.32 -0.58
CA GLU A 114 -7.48 -11.08 -0.23
C GLU A 114 -8.03 -10.53 1.10
N PRO A 115 -7.17 -10.00 2.00
CA PRO A 115 -7.61 -9.39 3.24
C PRO A 115 -8.72 -8.35 2.99
N PRO A 116 -9.91 -8.49 3.62
CA PRO A 116 -11.05 -7.66 3.28
C PRO A 116 -10.88 -6.21 3.77
N TRP A 117 -11.52 -5.28 3.07
CA TRP A 117 -11.65 -3.91 3.53
C TRP A 117 -12.73 -3.79 4.62
N VAL A 118 -12.41 -3.10 5.71
CA VAL A 118 -13.36 -2.81 6.80
C VAL A 118 -13.66 -1.32 6.82
N PHE A 119 -14.60 -0.87 5.98
CA PHE A 119 -14.91 0.55 5.85
C PHE A 119 -15.65 1.13 7.08
N PRO A 120 -15.42 2.40 7.44
CA PRO A 120 -16.06 3.03 8.58
C PRO A 120 -17.58 3.19 8.38
N GLU A 121 -18.31 3.25 9.50
CA GLU A 121 -19.73 3.62 9.49
C GLU A 121 -19.94 4.98 8.81
N GLY A 122 -21.01 5.12 8.02
CA GLY A 122 -21.26 6.34 7.24
C GLY A 122 -20.59 6.35 5.86
N THR A 123 -19.89 5.28 5.48
CA THR A 123 -19.46 5.06 4.08
C THR A 123 -20.67 5.02 3.16
N ASN A 124 -20.60 5.77 2.05
CA ASN A 124 -21.62 5.70 1.01
C ASN A 124 -21.44 4.42 0.17
N TRP A 125 -22.11 3.36 0.61
CA TRP A 125 -22.04 2.04 -0.01
C TRP A 125 -22.60 1.99 -1.42
N ASP A 126 -23.57 2.84 -1.78
CA ASP A 126 -24.16 2.82 -3.12
C ASP A 126 -23.11 3.25 -4.15
N ILE A 127 -22.38 4.33 -3.87
CA ILE A 127 -21.29 4.82 -4.73
C ILE A 127 -20.14 3.81 -4.77
N LEU A 128 -19.76 3.26 -3.62
CA LEU A 128 -18.66 2.30 -3.53
C LEU A 128 -18.98 1.03 -4.33
N LYS A 129 -20.17 0.43 -4.13
CA LYS A 129 -20.60 -0.78 -4.85
C LYS A 129 -20.71 -0.54 -6.35
N ASP A 130 -21.26 0.60 -6.76
CA ASP A 130 -21.38 0.94 -8.18
C ASP A 130 -20.02 1.12 -8.85
N TRP A 131 -19.07 1.77 -8.17
CA TRP A 131 -17.69 1.87 -8.67
C TRP A 131 -17.05 0.48 -8.77
N THR A 132 -17.12 -0.32 -7.69
CA THR A 132 -16.50 -1.65 -7.62
C THR A 132 -16.98 -2.51 -8.77
N ARG A 133 -18.30 -2.59 -8.97
CA ARG A 133 -18.92 -3.30 -10.10
C ARG A 133 -18.35 -2.85 -11.45
N LYS A 134 -18.31 -1.53 -11.71
CA LYS A 134 -17.79 -1.00 -12.98
C LYS A 134 -16.31 -1.32 -13.20
N THR A 135 -15.53 -1.33 -12.13
CA THR A 135 -14.09 -1.67 -12.18
C THR A 135 -13.90 -3.15 -12.45
N GLU A 136 -14.67 -4.02 -11.81
CA GLU A 136 -14.67 -5.46 -12.02
C GLU A 136 -15.12 -5.82 -13.44
N GLU A 137 -16.20 -5.21 -13.95
CA GLU A 137 -16.65 -5.38 -15.33
C GLU A 137 -15.61 -4.93 -16.35
N ALA A 138 -14.88 -3.83 -16.08
CA ALA A 138 -13.79 -3.38 -16.93
C ALA A 138 -12.59 -4.33 -16.88
N GLN A 139 -12.22 -4.81 -15.69
CA GLN A 139 -11.16 -5.80 -15.50
C GLN A 139 -11.48 -7.09 -16.25
N GLN A 140 -12.71 -7.61 -16.09
CA GLN A 140 -13.15 -8.83 -16.77
C GLN A 140 -13.11 -8.69 -18.29
N ARG A 141 -13.49 -7.53 -18.84
CA ARG A 141 -13.41 -7.29 -20.29
C ARG A 141 -11.98 -7.18 -20.81
N ALA A 142 -11.06 -6.63 -20.00
CA ALA A 142 -9.68 -6.40 -20.43
C ALA A 142 -8.78 -7.63 -20.24
N LEU A 143 -8.93 -8.35 -19.13
CA LEU A 143 -8.03 -9.42 -18.69
C LEU A 143 -8.71 -10.80 -18.67
N GLY A 144 -10.05 -10.85 -18.74
CA GLY A 144 -10.80 -12.11 -18.57
C GLY A 144 -10.57 -12.72 -17.19
N GLY A 145 -10.51 -14.05 -17.13
CA GLY A 145 -10.14 -14.81 -15.94
C GLY A 145 -8.64 -15.13 -15.86
N ALA A 146 -7.78 -14.47 -16.65
CA ALA A 146 -6.35 -14.77 -16.62
C ALA A 146 -5.73 -14.21 -15.32
N PRO A 147 -4.97 -15.03 -14.56
CA PRO A 147 -4.25 -14.54 -13.39
C PRO A 147 -3.30 -13.40 -13.78
N CYS A 148 -3.41 -12.25 -13.11
CA CYS A 148 -2.65 -11.05 -13.44
C CYS A 148 -2.13 -10.35 -12.18
N TYR A 149 -0.99 -9.66 -12.32
CA TYR A 149 -0.54 -8.73 -11.29
C TYR A 149 -1.42 -7.47 -11.30
N ARG A 150 -1.92 -7.06 -10.13
CA ARG A 150 -2.67 -5.81 -9.95
C ARG A 150 -1.83 -4.81 -9.18
N MET A 151 -1.41 -3.75 -9.87
CA MET A 151 -0.79 -2.59 -9.24
C MET A 151 -1.86 -1.65 -8.71
N LEU A 152 -1.75 -1.28 -7.44
CA LEU A 152 -2.52 -0.19 -6.86
C LEU A 152 -1.55 0.92 -6.48
N THR A 153 -1.46 1.92 -7.36
CA THR A 153 -0.82 3.21 -7.08
C THR A 153 -1.91 4.27 -6.97
N LEU A 154 -1.77 5.18 -6.01
CA LEU A 154 -2.56 6.40 -6.03
C LEU A 154 -2.13 7.23 -7.25
N PRO A 155 -3.06 7.85 -8.00
CA PRO A 155 -2.68 8.85 -8.97
C PRO A 155 -1.98 10.00 -8.22
N LEU A 156 -0.75 10.32 -8.63
CA LEU A 156 -0.06 11.54 -8.22
C LEU A 156 -0.81 12.78 -8.72
#